data_AF-A0A2V5XNX0-F1
#
_entry.id   AF-A0A2V5XNX0-F1
#
_cell.length_a   1.000
_cell.length_b   1.000
_cell.length_c   1.000
_cell.angle_alpha   90.00
_cell.angle_beta   90.00
_cell.angle_gamma   90.00
#
_symmetry.space_group_name_H-M   'P 1'
#
loop_
_entity.id
_entity.type
_entity.pdbx_description
1 polymer ?
#
loop_
_entity_poly.entity_id
_entity_poly.type
_entity_poly.pdbx_seq_one_letter_code
_entity_poly.pdbx_strand_id
1 'polypeptide(L)'
;FDGVFLLRPELRDYFDFSVFVRADFNVTVARAELRDVELFGSPEAVRLHYRERYVPGQQLYLASADPERRASVVINNNDPLQPLLESAV
;
A
#
# COMPACT_ATOMS: atom_id res chain seq x y z
N PHE A 1 -4.88 10.05 -10.83
CA PHE A 1 -5.77 9.35 -9.88
C PHE A 1 -4.89 8.75 -8.79
N ASP A 2 -5.36 8.73 -7.55
CA ASP A 2 -4.70 8.07 -6.44
C ASP A 2 -5.68 7.19 -5.66
N GLY A 3 -5.16 6.18 -4.97
CA GLY A 3 -5.96 5.26 -4.19
C GLY A 3 -5.42 3.84 -4.18
N VAL A 4 -6.07 3.00 -3.39
CA VAL A 4 -5.80 1.56 -3.33
C VAL A 4 -6.42 0.84 -4.53
N PHE A 5 -5.80 -0.26 -4.95
CA PHE A 5 -6.34 -1.20 -5.95
C PHE A 5 -6.46 -0.68 -7.39
N LEU A 6 -5.84 0.45 -7.73
CA LEU A 6 -5.92 1.05 -9.06
C LEU A 6 -5.22 0.23 -10.16
N LEU A 7 -4.23 -0.60 -9.84
CA LEU A 7 -3.51 -1.44 -10.83
C LEU A 7 -4.09 -2.86 -10.97
N ARG A 8 -5.34 -3.06 -10.56
CA ARG A 8 -6.08 -4.29 -10.86
C ARG A 8 -6.29 -4.47 -12.38
N PRO A 9 -6.44 -5.71 -12.87
CA PRO A 9 -6.53 -6.00 -14.30
C PRO A 9 -7.59 -5.20 -15.06
N GLU A 10 -8.72 -4.87 -14.42
CA GLU A 10 -9.82 -4.15 -15.06
C GLU A 10 -9.53 -2.66 -15.28
N LEU A 11 -8.53 -2.09 -14.60
CA LEU A 11 -8.23 -0.66 -14.63
C LEU A 11 -6.87 -0.33 -15.21
N ARG A 12 -5.88 -1.22 -15.05
CA ARG A 12 -4.47 -0.89 -15.32
C ARG A 12 -4.21 -0.45 -16.77
N ASP A 13 -4.95 -0.99 -17.74
CA ASP A 13 -4.76 -0.71 -19.17
C ASP A 13 -5.31 0.68 -19.58
N TYR A 14 -5.97 1.39 -18.67
CA TYR A 14 -6.41 2.78 -18.88
C TYR A 14 -5.39 3.82 -18.41
N PHE A 15 -4.24 3.40 -17.89
CA PHE A 15 -3.18 4.29 -17.45
C PHE A 15 -1.95 4.14 -18.36
N ASP A 16 -1.56 5.23 -19.04
CA ASP A 16 -0.30 5.27 -19.80
C ASP A 16 0.93 5.23 -18.89
N PHE A 17 0.79 5.67 -17.63
CA PHE A 17 1.84 5.68 -16.64
C PHE A 17 1.30 5.42 -15.24
N SER A 18 2.03 4.63 -14.45
CA SER A 18 1.63 4.27 -13.10
C SER A 18 2.80 4.24 -12.11
N VAL A 19 2.52 4.66 -10.88
CA VAL A 19 3.47 4.62 -9.77
C VAL A 19 2.91 3.71 -8.68
N PHE A 20 3.66 2.69 -8.30
CA PHE A 20 3.35 1.86 -7.14
C PHE A 20 4.20 2.29 -5.96
N VAL A 21 3.55 2.78 -4.90
CA VAL A 21 4.20 3.22 -3.66
C VAL A 21 4.18 2.07 -2.67
N ARG A 22 5.33 1.43 -2.48
CA ARG A 22 5.52 0.27 -1.61
C ARG A 22 5.94 0.71 -0.21
N ALA A 23 5.33 0.14 0.81
CA ALA A 23 5.84 0.18 2.18
C ALA A 23 5.51 -1.14 2.85
N ASP A 24 6.42 -1.64 3.68
CA ASP A 24 6.26 -2.93 4.34
C ASP A 24 5.07 -2.90 5.32
N PHE A 25 4.47 -4.06 5.54
CA PHE A 25 3.28 -4.16 6.39
C PHE A 25 3.55 -3.70 7.83
N ASN A 26 4.69 -4.07 8.41
CA ASN A 26 5.07 -3.58 9.74
C ASN A 26 5.21 -2.05 9.78
N VAL A 27 5.77 -1.43 8.73
CA VAL A 27 5.92 0.03 8.63
C VAL A 27 4.55 0.70 8.51
N THR A 28 3.67 0.18 7.65
CA THR A 28 2.32 0.75 7.47
C THR A 28 1.46 0.61 8.73
N VAL A 29 1.56 -0.52 9.44
CA VAL A 29 0.89 -0.72 10.74
C VAL A 29 1.42 0.25 11.80
N ALA A 30 2.74 0.41 11.92
CA ALA A 30 3.33 1.35 12.87
C ALA A 30 2.88 2.80 12.61
N ARG A 31 2.76 3.21 11.33
CA ARG A 31 2.22 4.53 10.96
C ARG A 31 0.73 4.65 11.29
N ALA A 32 -0.04 3.60 11.03
CA ALA A 32 -1.46 3.57 11.34
C ALA A 32 -1.73 3.68 12.84
N GLU A 33 -0.91 3.04 13.67
CA GLU A 33 -1.02 3.16 15.14
C GLU A 33 -0.81 4.58 15.66
N LEU A 34 -0.15 5.46 14.90
CA LEU A 34 -0.02 6.87 15.27
C LEU A 34 -1.17 7.71 14.71
N ARG A 35 -1.67 7.37 13.52
CA ARG A 35 -2.63 8.17 12.77
C ARG A 35 -4.09 7.82 13.08
N ASP A 36 -4.39 6.54 13.28
CA ASP A 36 -5.75 6.00 13.24
C ASP A 36 -6.33 5.75 14.65
N VAL A 37 -5.65 6.16 15.72
CA VAL A 37 -6.13 5.98 17.10
C VAL A 37 -7.43 6.72 17.34
N GLU A 38 -7.57 7.95 16.84
CA GLU A 38 -8.82 8.70 16.96
C GLU A 38 -10.00 8.00 16.25
N LEU A 39 -9.70 7.24 15.19
CA LEU A 39 -10.69 6.52 14.41
C LEU A 39 -11.12 5.20 15.08
N PHE A 40 -10.18 4.47 15.69
CA PHE A 40 -10.43 3.12 16.23
C PHE A 40 -10.43 3.05 17.76
N GLY A 41 -10.17 4.16 18.45
CA GLY A 41 -10.26 4.31 19.91
C GLY A 41 -9.01 3.90 20.70
N SER A 42 -8.20 2.96 20.22
CA SER A 42 -6.93 2.60 20.86
C SER A 42 -5.90 2.03 19.88
N PRO A 43 -4.58 2.09 20.20
CA PRO A 43 -3.54 1.42 19.41
C PRO A 43 -3.79 -0.08 19.25
N GLU A 44 -4.33 -0.76 20.26
CA GLU A 44 -4.68 -2.18 20.20
C GLU A 44 -5.78 -2.45 19.17
N ALA A 45 -6.81 -1.60 19.13
CA ALA A 45 -7.88 -1.70 18.15
C ALA A 45 -7.36 -1.45 16.72
N VAL A 46 -6.47 -0.47 16.53
CA VAL A 46 -5.80 -0.24 15.25
C VAL A 46 -5.06 -1.50 14.79
N ARG A 47 -4.20 -2.07 15.64
CA ARG A 47 -3.44 -3.29 15.34
C ARG A 47 -4.36 -4.45 14.96
N LEU A 48 -5.46 -4.63 15.69
CA LEU A 48 -6.43 -5.68 15.44
C LEU A 48 -7.05 -5.52 14.04
N HIS A 49 -7.54 -4.32 13.70
CA HIS A 49 -8.13 -4.04 12.40
C HIS A 49 -7.14 -4.22 11.26
N TYR A 50 -5.89 -3.77 11.42
CA TYR A 50 -4.88 -3.95 10.37
C TYR A 50 -4.52 -5.41 10.17
N ARG A 51 -4.34 -6.16 11.26
CA ARG A 51 -4.02 -7.60 11.20
C ARG A 51 -5.15 -8.43 10.57
N GLU A 52 -6.40 -8.13 10.89
CA GLU A 52 -7.52 -8.99 10.51
C GLU A 52 -8.21 -8.57 9.21
N ARG A 53 -8.04 -7.32 8.78
CA ARG A 53 -8.73 -6.79 7.60
C ARG A 53 -7.79 -6.15 6.59
N TYR A 54 -7.02 -5.13 6.98
CA TYR A 54 -6.30 -4.31 6.01
C TYR A 54 -5.10 -5.03 5.39
N VAL A 55 -4.25 -5.68 6.21
CA VAL A 55 -3.10 -6.45 5.72
C VAL A 55 -3.55 -7.64 4.88
N PRO A 56 -4.50 -8.50 5.33
CA PRO A 56 -5.00 -9.60 4.50
C PRO A 56 -5.61 -9.12 3.18
N GLY A 57 -6.40 -8.03 3.20
CA GLY A 57 -6.99 -7.45 1.99
C GLY A 57 -5.92 -6.96 1.00
N GLN A 58 -4.88 -6.30 1.51
CA GLN A 58 -3.76 -5.87 0.68
C GLN A 58 -2.97 -7.07 0.12
N GLN A 59 -2.73 -8.13 0.91
CA GLN A 59 -2.08 -9.35 0.44
C GLN A 59 -2.85 -10.01 -0.72
N LEU A 60 -4.18 -10.05 -0.65
CA LEU A 60 -5.03 -10.55 -1.73
C LEU A 60 -4.86 -9.73 -3.01
N TYR A 61 -4.82 -8.40 -2.90
CA TYR A 61 -4.55 -7.52 -4.03
C TYR A 61 -3.16 -7.73 -4.63
N LEU A 62 -2.12 -7.77 -3.79
CA LEU A 62 -0.75 -8.01 -4.25
C LEU A 62 -0.63 -9.34 -5.01
N ALA A 63 -1.24 -10.40 -4.48
CA ALA A 63 -1.22 -11.71 -5.10
C ALA A 63 -2.00 -11.79 -6.42
N SER A 64 -3.15 -11.10 -6.51
CA SER A 64 -4.04 -11.20 -7.67
C SER A 64 -3.69 -10.23 -8.80
N ALA A 65 -3.24 -9.02 -8.48
CA ALA A 65 -2.97 -7.97 -9.45
C ALA A 65 -1.47 -7.83 -9.80
N ASP A 66 -0.58 -8.28 -8.91
CA ASP A 66 0.89 -8.10 -9.02
C ASP A 66 1.27 -6.65 -9.38
N PRO A 67 0.77 -5.65 -8.62
CA PRO A 67 0.81 -4.25 -9.03
C PRO A 67 2.23 -3.68 -9.09
N GLU A 68 3.15 -4.21 -8.27
CA GLU A 68 4.55 -3.78 -8.24
C GLU A 68 5.25 -4.11 -9.56
N ARG A 69 5.04 -5.31 -10.10
CA ARG A 69 5.59 -5.72 -11.39
C ARG A 69 4.93 -5.01 -12.58
N ARG A 70 3.69 -4.56 -12.42
CA ARG A 70 2.89 -3.93 -13.49
C ARG A 70 3.02 -2.42 -13.54
N ALA A 71 3.59 -1.81 -12.50
CA ALA A 71 3.78 -0.37 -12.47
C ALA A 71 4.89 0.09 -13.40
N SER A 72 4.76 1.30 -13.95
CA SER A 72 5.84 1.95 -14.69
C SER A 72 7.00 2.28 -13.75
N VAL A 73 6.71 2.62 -12.49
CA VAL A 73 7.70 2.95 -11.46
C VAL A 73 7.30 2.38 -10.10
N VAL A 74 8.27 1.86 -9.37
CA VAL A 74 8.13 1.47 -7.96
C VAL A 74 8.93 2.41 -7.06
N ILE A 75 8.26 2.94 -6.05
CA ILE A 75 8.87 3.76 -4.99
C ILE A 75 8.84 2.97 -3.68
N ASN A 76 10.01 2.75 -3.09
CA ASN A 76 10.11 2.34 -1.70
C ASN A 76 9.90 3.54 -0.79
N ASN A 77 8.85 3.44 0.00
CA ASN A 77 8.38 4.49 0.89
C ASN A 77 8.38 4.00 2.34
N ASN A 78 9.31 3.12 2.72
CA ASN A 78 9.53 2.71 4.11
C ASN A 78 9.97 3.88 5.01
N ASP A 79 10.65 4.87 4.45
CA ASP A 79 10.85 6.20 5.04
C ASP A 79 10.23 7.26 4.09
N PRO A 80 9.17 7.97 4.50
CA PRO A 80 8.52 8.95 3.64
C PRO A 80 9.33 10.25 3.50
N LEU A 81 10.32 10.48 4.36
CA LEU A 81 11.25 11.62 4.23
C LEU A 81 12.42 11.30 3.30
N GLN A 82 12.66 10.03 3.01
CA GLN A 82 13.70 9.56 2.10
C GLN A 82 13.18 8.44 1.18
N PRO A 83 12.20 8.73 0.29
CA PRO A 83 11.69 7.73 -0.63
C PRO A 83 12.77 7.35 -1.66
N LEU A 84 12.82 6.06 -2.00
CA LEU A 84 13.80 5.53 -2.96
C LEU A 84 13.10 5.02 -4.21
N LEU A 85 13.62 5.39 -5.37
CA LEU A 85 13.25 4.80 -6.65
C LEU A 85 13.92 3.43 -6.77
N GLU A 86 13.13 2.35 -6.88
CA GLU A 86 13.67 0.98 -6.94
C GLU A 86 13.73 0.41 -8.35
N SER A 87 12.68 0.64 -9.15
CA SER A 87 12.63 0.17 -10.53
C SER A 87 11.77 1.08 -11.40
N ALA A 88 12.15 1.16 -12.67
CA ALA A 88 11.36 1.73 -13.74
C ALA A 88 11.29 0.70 -14.88
N VAL A 89 10.09 0.50 -15.44
CA VAL A 89 9.83 -0.40 -16.58
C VAL A 89 9.74 0.42 -17.87
#